data_AF-A0A4R5VYQ3-F1
#
_entry.id   AF-A0A4R5VYQ3-F1
#
_cell.length_a   1.000
_cell.length_b   1.000
_cell.length_c   1.000
_cell.angle_alpha   90.00
_cell.angle_beta   90.00
_cell.angle_gamma   90.00
#
_symmetry.space_group_name_H-M   'P 1'
#
loop_
_entity.id
_entity.type
_entity.pdbx_description
1 polymer ?
#
loop_
_entity_poly.entity_id
_entity_poly.type
_entity_poly.pdbx_seq_one_letter_code
_entity_poly.pdbx_strand_id
1 'polypeptide(L)' 'MAGNVTELLGAPYENLIEAQVDKSPSEIVISNNDGETYYIVTPEVYESDLKQHGYEIVVSAGE' A
#
# COMPACT_ATOMS: atom_id res chain seq x y z
N MET A 1 20.45 -11.30 -1.44
CA MET A 1 19.92 -10.08 -2.07
C MET A 1 18.78 -9.61 -1.20
N ALA A 2 18.95 -8.49 -0.49
CA ALA A 2 17.84 -7.89 0.25
C ALA A 2 16.90 -7.31 -0.81
N GLY A 3 15.80 -8.01 -1.09
CA GLY A 3 14.79 -7.52 -2.02
C GLY A 3 14.19 -6.25 -1.42
N ASN A 4 14.29 -5.13 -2.14
CA ASN A 4 13.73 -3.89 -1.67
C ASN A 4 12.23 -3.98 -1.94
N VAL A 5 11.44 -4.30 -0.93
CA VAL A 5 9.97 -4.31 -1.01
C VAL A 5 9.43 -2.98 -1.54
N THR A 6 10.18 -1.89 -1.39
CA THR A 6 9.92 -0.57 -1.97
C THR A 6 9.86 -0.52 -3.49
N GLU A 7 10.36 -1.53 -4.21
CA GLU A 7 10.21 -1.63 -5.67
C GLU A 7 8.81 -2.14 -6.06
N LEU A 8 8.11 -2.82 -5.13
CA LEU A 8 6.74 -3.29 -5.29
C LEU A 8 5.72 -2.27 -4.77
N LEU A 9 6.17 -1.35 -3.92
CA LEU A 9 5.34 -0.26 -3.40
C LEU A 9 5.23 0.84 -4.45
N GLY A 10 4.03 1.40 -4.59
CA GLY A 10 3.80 2.60 -5.39
C GLY A 10 4.43 3.85 -4.77
N ALA A 11 3.98 5.01 -5.23
CA ALA A 11 4.40 6.28 -4.64
C ALA A 11 4.10 6.31 -3.12
N PRO A 12 5.03 6.79 -2.28
CA PRO A 12 4.75 7.03 -0.88
C PRO A 12 3.87 8.27 -0.73
N TYR A 13 2.85 8.17 0.12
CA TYR A 13 1.98 9.27 0.51
C TYR A 13 2.14 9.52 2.01
N GLU A 14 2.25 10.80 2.39
CA GLU A 14 2.31 11.23 3.78
C GLU A 14 0.90 11.33 4.40
N ASN A 15 -0.14 11.44 3.57
CA ASN A 15 -1.53 11.45 4.03
C ASN A 15 -2.35 10.32 3.41
N LEU A 16 -3.12 9.64 4.26
CA LEU A 16 -4.09 8.62 3.86
C LEU A 16 -5.12 9.17 2.86
N ILE A 17 -5.55 10.42 3.07
CA ILE A 17 -6.59 11.07 2.26
C ILE A 17 -6.07 11.29 0.84
N GLU A 18 -4.81 11.72 0.68
CA GLU A 18 -4.20 11.91 -0.63
C GLU A 18 -4.08 10.57 -1.36
N ALA A 19 -3.62 9.51 -0.66
CA ALA A 19 -3.56 8.16 -1.22
C ALA A 19 -4.95 7.62 -1.60
N GLN A 20 -5.97 7.87 -0.79
CA GLN A 20 -7.35 7.42 -1.08
C GLN A 20 -7.96 8.13 -2.29
N VAL A 21 -7.66 9.41 -2.48
CA VAL A 21 -8.15 10.18 -3.63
C VAL A 21 -7.45 9.78 -4.92
N ASP A 22 -6.15 9.42 -4.83
CA ASP A 22 -5.34 9.08 -5.99
C ASP A 22 -5.48 7.60 -6.43
N LYS A 23 -5.78 6.69 -5.49
CA LYS A 23 -5.95 5.25 -5.80
C LYS A 23 -7.03 5.01 -6.85
N SER A 24 -6.81 4.02 -7.71
CA SER A 24 -7.87 3.51 -8.56
C SER A 24 -8.92 2.75 -7.74
N PRO A 25 -10.16 2.63 -8.22
CA PRO A 25 -11.20 1.84 -7.54
C PRO A 25 -10.85 0.35 -7.39
N SER A 26 -9.90 -0.16 -8.17
CA SER A 26 -9.38 -1.53 -8.11
C SER A 26 -8.12 -1.67 -7.25
N GLU A 27 -7.58 -0.58 -6.75
CA GLU A 27 -6.38 -0.53 -5.91
C GLU A 27 -6.74 -0.37 -4.43
N ILE A 28 -5.79 -0.73 -3.58
CA ILE A 28 -5.89 -0.60 -2.14
C ILE A 28 -4.77 0.30 -1.62
N VAL A 29 -5.03 0.93 -0.47
CA VAL A 29 -4.00 1.69 0.25
C VAL A 29 -3.55 0.85 1.41
N ILE A 30 -2.25 0.67 1.49
CA ILE A 30 -1.59 -0.02 2.59
C ILE A 30 -0.75 0.95 3.38
N SER A 31 -0.51 0.63 4.64
CA SER A 31 0.43 1.36 5.48
C SER A 31 1.49 0.40 6.02
N ASN A 32 2.69 0.93 6.25
CA ASN A 32 3.66 0.24 7.08
C ASN A 32 3.12 0.24 8.52
N ASN A 33 3.43 -0.78 9.31
CA ASN A 33 2.99 -0.94 10.70
C ASN A 33 3.30 0.26 11.62
N ASP A 34 4.11 1.22 11.19
CA ASP A 34 4.37 2.50 11.86
C ASP A 34 3.26 3.56 11.64
N GLY A 35 2.42 3.39 10.61
CA GLY A 35 1.36 4.33 10.26
C GLY A 35 1.84 5.65 9.65
N GLU A 36 3.15 5.78 9.39
CA GLU A 36 3.77 7.02 8.93
C GLU A 36 3.72 7.23 7.41
N THR A 37 3.54 6.16 6.63
CA THR A 37 3.55 6.23 5.16
C THR A 37 2.51 5.30 4.56
N TYR A 38 1.85 5.79 3.53
CA TYR A 38 0.82 5.08 2.78
C TYR A 38 1.29 4.78 1.37
N TYR A 39 0.91 3.63 0.84
CA TYR A 39 1.27 3.20 -0.49
C TYR A 39 0.04 2.68 -1.21
N ILE A 40 -0.12 3.08 -2.47
CA ILE A 40 -1.15 2.55 -3.35
C ILE A 40 -0.56 1.33 -4.05
N VAL A 41 -1.24 0.19 -3.91
CA VAL A 41 -0.83 -1.07 -4.51
C VAL A 41 -2.06 -1.85 -4.97
N THR A 42 -1.85 -2.82 -5.86
CA THR A 42 -2.89 -3.78 -6.20
C THR A 42 -3.01 -4.85 -5.10
N PRO A 43 -4.23 -5.37 -4.87
CA PRO A 43 -4.44 -6.43 -3.89
C PRO A 43 -3.60 -7.69 -4.19
N GLU A 44 -3.33 -7.97 -5.46
CA GLU A 44 -2.51 -9.12 -5.89
C GLU A 44 -1.06 -9.04 -5.36
N VAL A 45 -0.44 -7.85 -5.45
CA VAL A 45 0.92 -7.61 -4.93
C VAL A 45 0.93 -7.63 -3.41
N TYR A 46 -0.12 -7.08 -2.80
CA TYR A 46 -0.28 -7.12 -1.35
C TYR A 46 -0.35 -8.55 -0.81
N GLU A 47 -1.18 -9.40 -1.42
CA GLU A 47 -1.35 -10.78 -0.98
C GLU A 47 -0.11 -11.65 -1.24
N SER A 48 0.67 -11.37 -2.30
CA SER A 48 1.91 -12.11 -2.59
C SER A 48 3.02 -11.80 -1.60
N ASP A 49 3.36 -10.52 -1.41
CA ASP A 49 4.59 -10.12 -0.73
C ASP A 49 4.32 -9.18 0.46
N LEU A 50 3.56 -8.11 0.27
CA LEU A 50 3.48 -7.02 1.25
C LEU A 50 2.83 -7.48 2.57
N LYS A 51 1.85 -8.38 2.50
CA LYS A 51 1.25 -9.02 3.68
C LYS A 51 2.27 -9.78 4.51
N GLN A 52 3.26 -10.43 3.88
CA GLN A 52 4.32 -11.16 4.58
C GLN A 52 5.37 -10.21 5.20
N HIS A 53 5.48 -9.01 4.65
CA HIS A 53 6.35 -7.94 5.15
C HIS A 53 5.72 -7.13 6.31
N GLY A 54 4.46 -7.41 6.68
CA GLY A 54 3.79 -6.74 7.80
C GLY A 54 3.12 -5.41 7.42
N TYR A 55 2.86 -5.18 6.14
CA TYR A 55 1.99 -4.08 5.71
C TYR A 55 0.53 -4.41 6.04
N GLU A 56 -0.26 -3.39 6.38
CA GLU A 56 -1.71 -3.53 6.59
C GLU A 56 -2.51 -2.75 5.56
N ILE A 57 -3.70 -3.24 5.21
CA ILE A 57 -4.65 -2.49 4.39
C ILE A 57 -5.36 -1.46 5.27
N VAL A 58 -5.18 -0.20 4.94
CA VAL A 58 -5.88 0.92 5.61
C VAL A 58 -7.06 1.44 4.79
N VAL A 59 -7.05 1.25 3.45
CA VAL A 59 -8.19 1.56 2.58
C VAL A 59 -8.42 0.45 1.58
N SER A 60 -9.67 0.00 1.49
CA SER A 60 -10.10 -1.06 0.59
C SER A 60 -10.42 -0.53 -0.82
N ALA A 61 -10.47 -1.45 -1.79
CA ALA A 61 -10.91 -1.16 -3.15
C ALA A 61 -12.40 -0.78 -3.14
N GLY A 62 -12.77 0.28 -3.87
CA GLY A 62 -14.16 0.70 -4.06
C GLY A 62 -14.76 1.67 -3.02
N GLU A 63 -13.99 2.13 -2.03
CA GLU A 63 -14.43 3.12 -1.02
C GLU A 63 -13.83 4.51 -1.23
#